data_AF-A0A9X0WAP3-F1
#
_entry.id   AF-A0A9X0WAP3-F1
#
_cell.length_a   1.000
_cell.length_b   1.000
_cell.length_c   1.000
_cell.angle_alpha   90.00
_cell.angle_beta   90.00
_cell.angle_gamma   90.00
#
_symmetry.space_group_name_H-M   'P 1'
#
loop_
_entity.id
_entity.type
_entity.pdbx_description
1 polymer ?
#
loop_
_entity_poly.entity_id
_entity_poly.type
_entity_poly.pdbx_seq_one_letter_code
_entity_poly.pdbx_strand_id
1 'polypeptide(L)'
;MDAIIETDPTARAEYLKVCASNPSALAWTLAELAKLPAQSPQAGNRSHHQTPTPKVCCRDCRHFVASSTSPAAGLGRCSINAPASNRAPALWPAALHHCRDWRPITEGDTP
;
A
#
# COMPACT_ATOMS: atom_id res chain seq x y z
N MET A 1 -3.06 15.97 4.15
CA MET A 1 -3.10 16.80 5.37
C MET A 1 -4.55 16.87 5.82
N ASP A 2 -4.93 15.97 6.71
CA ASP A 2 -6.30 15.88 7.25
C ASP A 2 -6.20 15.89 8.78
N ALA A 3 -5.68 17.00 9.30
CA ALA A 3 -5.38 17.15 10.73
C ALA A 3 -6.56 17.74 11.52
N ILE A 4 -7.60 18.17 10.80
CA ILE A 4 -8.86 18.59 11.38
C ILE A 4 -9.77 17.40 11.13
N ILE A 5 -10.33 16.78 12.17
CA ILE A 5 -11.38 15.74 12.05
C ILE A 5 -12.69 16.40 11.59
N GLU A 6 -12.58 17.39 10.72
CA GLU A 6 -13.64 18.17 10.12
C GLU A 6 -13.84 17.65 8.69
N THR A 7 -14.96 16.98 8.52
CA THR A 7 -15.36 16.34 7.26
C THR A 7 -16.24 17.26 6.41
N ASP A 8 -16.70 18.38 6.97
CA ASP A 8 -17.43 19.39 6.22
C ASP A 8 -16.49 20.19 5.29
N PRO A 9 -16.73 20.16 3.98
CA PRO A 9 -15.88 20.86 3.02
C PRO A 9 -15.95 22.38 3.13
N THR A 10 -17.05 22.93 3.67
CA THR A 10 -17.26 24.37 3.83
C THR A 10 -16.39 24.90 4.96
N ALA A 11 -16.44 24.26 6.13
CA ALA A 11 -15.60 24.58 7.28
C ALA A 11 -14.10 24.48 6.94
N ARG A 12 -13.71 23.48 6.15
CA ARG A 12 -12.33 23.36 5.63
C ARG A 12 -11.94 24.53 4.74
N ALA A 13 -12.82 24.94 3.82
CA ALA A 13 -12.54 26.04 2.92
C ALA A 13 -12.43 27.38 3.66
N GLU A 14 -13.27 27.61 4.68
CA GLU A 14 -13.18 28.80 5.53
C GLU A 14 -11.90 28.84 6.35
N TYR A 15 -11.51 27.71 6.94
CA TYR A 15 -10.24 27.61 7.67
C TYR A 15 -9.03 27.91 6.78
N LEU A 16 -8.98 27.35 5.57
CA LEU A 16 -7.90 27.61 4.62
C LEU A 16 -7.86 29.09 4.19
N LYS A 17 -9.00 29.76 4.05
CA LYS A 17 -9.06 31.21 3.79
C LYS A 17 -8.48 32.02 4.94
N VAL A 18 -8.70 31.61 6.19
CA VAL A 18 -8.11 32.26 7.37
C VAL A 18 -6.60 32.06 7.40
N CYS A 19 -6.10 30.85 7.14
CA CYS A 19 -4.66 30.59 7.06
C CYS A 19 -3.99 31.36 5.91
N ALA A 20 -4.67 31.53 4.77
CA ALA A 20 -4.15 32.27 3.64
C ALA A 20 -4.07 33.79 3.88
N SER A 21 -4.96 34.34 4.70
CA SER A 21 -5.04 35.78 4.97
C SER A 21 -4.35 36.20 6.28
N ASN A 22 -3.99 35.25 7.16
CA ASN A 22 -3.37 35.53 8.44
C ASN A 22 -2.12 34.65 8.68
N PRO A 23 -0.90 35.19 8.52
CA PRO A 23 0.34 34.42 8.67
C PRO A 23 0.56 33.91 10.10
N SER A 24 0.03 34.60 11.12
CA SER A 24 0.09 34.15 12.51
C SER A 24 -0.81 32.93 12.75
N ALA A 25 -1.98 32.88 12.09
CA ALA A 25 -2.85 31.70 12.14
C ALA A 25 -2.17 30.50 11.50
N LEU A 26 -1.54 30.68 10.33
CA LEU A 26 -0.77 29.63 9.67
C LEU A 26 0.41 29.14 10.54
N ALA A 27 1.16 30.05 11.14
CA ALA A 27 2.30 29.72 12.00
C ALA A 27 1.87 28.90 13.23
N TRP A 28 0.77 29.30 13.88
CA TRP A 28 0.20 28.56 15.00
C TRP A 28 -0.24 27.15 14.57
N THR A 29 -0.93 27.02 13.43
CA THR A 29 -1.34 25.72 12.89
C THR A 29 -0.16 24.80 12.62
N LEU A 30 0.90 25.31 11.98
CA LEU A 30 2.12 24.53 11.71
C LEU A 30 2.80 24.10 13.01
N ALA A 31 2.83 24.97 14.03
CA ALA A 31 3.39 24.64 15.34
C ALA A 31 2.59 23.53 16.04
N GLU A 32 1.26 23.53 15.95
CA GLU A 32 0.46 22.44 16.50
C GLU A 32 0.62 21.13 15.71
N LEU A 33 0.69 21.19 14.39
CA LEU A 33 0.99 20.02 13.56
C LEU A 33 2.34 19.39 13.89
N ALA A 34 3.35 20.21 14.22
CA ALA A 34 4.68 19.73 14.59
C ALA A 34 4.70 19.01 15.96
N LYS A 35 3.74 19.28 16.86
CA LYS A 35 3.59 18.56 18.14
C LYS A 35 2.93 17.20 17.99
N LEU A 36 2.21 16.98 16.88
CA LEU A 36 1.64 15.68 16.60
C LEU A 36 2.78 14.71 16.28
N PRO A 37 2.80 13.50 16.87
CA PRO A 37 3.76 12.48 16.46
C PRO A 37 3.57 12.26 14.96
N ALA A 38 4.68 12.15 14.23
CA ALA A 38 4.64 11.85 12.81
C ALA A 38 3.75 10.63 12.61
N GLN A 39 2.55 10.84 12.07
CA GLN A 39 1.72 9.74 11.63
C GLN A 39 2.47 9.16 10.44
N SER A 40 3.26 8.11 10.70
CA SER A 40 3.66 7.18 9.65
C SER A 40 2.40 6.90 8.84
N PRO A 41 2.44 6.97 7.49
CA PRO A 41 1.27 6.70 6.67
C PRO A 41 0.68 5.38 7.16
N GLN A 42 -0.47 5.47 7.84
CA GLN A 42 -1.12 4.30 8.39
C GLN A 42 -1.49 3.47 7.17
N ALA A 43 -0.72 2.40 6.93
CA ALA A 43 -1.17 1.30 6.11
C ALA A 43 -2.54 0.92 6.66
N GLY A 44 -3.58 1.27 5.92
CA GLY A 44 -4.94 1.28 6.41
C GLY A 44 -5.24 -0.02 7.13
N ASN A 45 -5.53 0.11 8.43
CA ASN A 45 -5.96 -0.99 9.27
C ASN A 45 -7.39 -1.33 8.86
N ARG A 46 -7.55 -1.97 7.69
CA ARG A 46 -8.73 -2.76 7.43
C ARG A 46 -8.57 -3.97 8.32
N SER A 47 -9.34 -3.98 9.41
CA SER A 47 -9.66 -5.18 10.16
C SER A 47 -10.41 -6.12 9.21
N HIS A 48 -9.67 -6.77 8.32
CA HIS A 48 -10.17 -7.89 7.56
C HIS A 48 -10.31 -9.01 8.58
N HIS A 49 -11.54 -9.49 8.74
CA HIS A 49 -11.79 -10.89 9.06
C HIS A 49 -10.59 -11.72 8.59
N GLN A 50 -9.90 -12.40 9.51
CA GLN A 50 -8.88 -13.36 9.16
C GLN A 50 -9.55 -14.57 8.52
N THR A 51 -10.16 -14.38 7.34
CA THR A 51 -10.37 -15.47 6.41
C THR A 51 -8.97 -16.00 6.12
N PRO A 52 -8.69 -17.30 6.31
CA PRO A 52 -7.39 -17.84 5.99
C PRO A 52 -7.08 -17.51 4.54
N THR A 53 -6.05 -16.69 4.31
CA THR A 53 -5.62 -16.32 2.96
C THR A 53 -5.37 -17.60 2.19
N PRO A 54 -5.96 -17.80 1.00
CA PRO A 54 -5.75 -19.01 0.24
C PRO A 54 -4.25 -19.21 -0.01
N LYS A 55 -3.84 -20.49 -0.08
CA LYS A 55 -2.52 -20.81 -0.60
C LYS A 55 -2.51 -20.47 -2.09
N VAL A 56 -1.61 -19.59 -2.50
CA VAL A 56 -1.54 -19.06 -3.86
C VAL A 56 -0.22 -19.42 -4.51
N CYS A 57 -0.25 -19.54 -5.83
CA CYS A 57 0.93 -19.62 -6.67
C CYS A 57 1.21 -18.21 -7.21
N CYS A 58 2.46 -17.77 -7.11
CA CYS A 58 2.78 -16.43 -7.59
C CYS A 58 2.90 -16.34 -9.09
N ARG A 59 3.08 -17.44 -9.83
CA ARG A 59 3.01 -17.41 -11.30
C ARG A 59 1.68 -16.84 -11.80
N ASP A 60 0.61 -17.04 -11.04
CA ASP A 60 -0.74 -16.59 -11.38
C ASP A 60 -1.05 -15.20 -10.79
N CYS A 61 -0.03 -14.49 -10.29
CA CYS A 61 -0.17 -13.17 -9.68
C CYS A 61 0.23 -12.07 -10.67
N ARG A 62 -0.52 -10.96 -10.71
CA ARG A 62 -0.18 -9.77 -11.51
C ARG A 62 1.18 -9.14 -11.18
N HIS A 63 1.69 -9.38 -9.98
CA HIS A 63 3.00 -8.87 -9.56
C HIS A 63 4.17 -9.78 -9.98
N PHE A 64 3.91 -10.87 -10.68
CA PHE A 64 4.95 -11.80 -11.10
C PHE A 64 5.72 -11.25 -12.29
N VAL A 65 7.03 -11.19 -12.13
CA VAL A 65 7.97 -10.83 -13.19
C VAL A 65 8.83 -12.04 -13.46
N ALA A 66 8.66 -12.66 -14.61
CA ALA A 66 9.47 -13.80 -15.03
C ALA A 66 10.96 -13.41 -15.13
N SER A 67 11.84 -14.33 -14.78
CA SER A 67 13.27 -14.19 -14.98
C SER A 67 13.58 -14.30 -16.48
N SER A 68 14.38 -13.35 -17.00
CA SER A 68 14.82 -13.36 -18.39
C SER A 68 15.72 -14.55 -18.72
N THR A 69 16.41 -15.12 -17.72
CA THR A 69 17.33 -16.25 -17.91
C THR A 69 16.59 -17.57 -18.15
N SER A 70 15.40 -17.75 -17.53
CA SER A 70 14.65 -19.01 -17.59
C SER A 70 13.12 -18.79 -17.51
N PRO A 71 12.49 -18.13 -18.50
CA PRO A 71 11.05 -17.84 -18.46
C PRO A 71 10.19 -19.12 -18.46
N ALA A 72 10.64 -20.18 -19.15
CA ALA A 72 9.93 -21.46 -19.23
C ALA A 72 9.98 -22.27 -17.91
N ALA A 73 11.02 -22.09 -17.09
CA ALA A 73 11.12 -22.71 -15.77
C ALA A 73 10.17 -22.05 -14.75
N GLY A 74 9.51 -20.96 -15.17
CA GLY A 74 8.65 -20.13 -14.35
C GLY A 74 9.38 -19.46 -13.18
N LEU A 75 10.72 -19.41 -13.20
CA LEU A 75 11.48 -18.64 -12.23
C LEU A 75 11.14 -17.16 -12.41
N GLY A 76 11.00 -16.42 -11.30
CA GLY A 76 10.67 -15.01 -11.35
C GLY A 76 10.71 -14.35 -9.98
N ARG A 77 10.33 -13.08 -9.92
CA ARG A 77 10.26 -12.29 -8.69
C ARG A 77 8.93 -11.57 -8.56
N CYS A 78 8.63 -11.12 -7.35
CA CYS A 78 7.53 -10.19 -7.10
C CYS A 78 7.98 -8.75 -7.40
N SER A 79 7.28 -8.02 -8.27
CA SER A 79 7.60 -6.63 -8.62
C SER A 79 7.50 -5.66 -7.44
N ILE A 80 6.64 -5.97 -6.46
CA ILE A 80 6.44 -5.16 -5.25
C ILE A 80 7.28 -5.63 -4.05
N ASN A 81 8.16 -6.62 -4.24
CA ASN A 81 9.02 -7.18 -3.20
C ASN A 81 8.25 -7.60 -1.91
N ALA A 82 7.09 -8.25 -2.07
CA ALA A 82 6.25 -8.66 -0.95
C ALA A 82 7.03 -9.56 0.03
N PRO A 83 6.80 -9.51 1.35
CA PRO A 83 7.57 -10.31 2.32
C PRO A 83 7.58 -11.82 2.03
N ALA A 84 6.54 -12.34 1.40
CA ALA A 84 6.46 -13.73 0.96
C ALA A 84 7.51 -14.09 -0.11
N SER A 85 7.96 -13.13 -0.94
CA SER A 85 9.01 -13.36 -1.95
C SER A 85 10.40 -13.55 -1.36
N ASN A 86 10.61 -13.15 -0.11
CA ASN A 86 11.90 -13.20 0.56
C ASN A 86 12.05 -14.40 1.51
N ARG A 87 11.04 -15.30 1.60
CA ARG A 87 11.07 -16.46 2.50
C ARG A 87 11.64 -17.69 1.81
N ALA A 88 12.56 -18.37 2.49
CA ALA A 88 13.09 -19.66 2.06
C ALA A 88 12.08 -20.81 2.28
N PRO A 89 12.02 -21.83 1.41
CA PRO A 89 12.71 -21.89 0.12
C PRO A 89 12.08 -20.88 -0.86
N ALA A 90 12.87 -19.90 -1.29
CA ALA A 90 12.48 -18.90 -2.28
C ALA A 90 12.61 -19.52 -3.68
N LEU A 91 12.03 -20.70 -3.87
CA LEU A 91 11.99 -21.41 -5.14
C LEU A 91 10.68 -21.05 -5.84
N TRP A 92 10.64 -19.79 -6.30
CA TRP A 92 9.59 -19.30 -7.20
C TRP A 92 9.72 -20.05 -8.53
N PRO A 93 8.64 -20.64 -9.10
CA PRO A 93 7.23 -20.30 -8.92
C PRO A 93 6.34 -21.37 -8.27
N ALA A 94 6.79 -22.62 -8.09
CA ALA A 94 5.86 -23.75 -7.94
C ALA A 94 5.37 -23.98 -6.50
N ALA A 95 5.86 -23.20 -5.53
CA ALA A 95 5.50 -23.37 -4.13
C ALA A 95 4.26 -22.52 -3.76
N LEU A 96 3.20 -23.23 -3.38
CA LEU A 96 2.03 -22.65 -2.75
C LEU A 96 2.40 -21.97 -1.44
N HIS A 97 2.11 -20.68 -1.31
CA HIS A 97 2.37 -19.91 -0.09
C HIS A 97 1.25 -18.89 0.19
N HIS A 98 1.30 -18.28 1.38
CA HIS A 98 0.37 -17.21 1.73
C HIS A 98 0.94 -15.85 1.32
N CYS A 99 0.21 -15.11 0.50
CA CYS A 99 0.55 -13.76 0.10
C CYS A 99 -0.65 -12.83 0.33
N ARG A 100 -0.44 -11.75 1.10
CA ARG A 100 -1.49 -10.77 1.44
C ARG A 100 -1.81 -9.84 0.28
N ASP A 101 -0.84 -9.63 -0.60
CA ASP A 101 -0.91 -8.72 -1.76
C ASP A 101 -1.17 -9.47 -3.07
N TRP A 102 -1.63 -10.72 -2.99
CA TRP A 102 -1.90 -11.54 -4.18
C TRP A 102 -3.06 -10.96 -4.99
N ARG A 103 -2.86 -10.89 -6.32
CA ARG A 103 -3.84 -10.42 -7.29
C ARG A 103 -3.86 -11.40 -8.47
N PRO A 104 -4.95 -12.14 -8.72
CA PRO A 104 -5.00 -13.06 -9.85
C PRO A 104 -4.83 -12.30 -11.17
N ILE A 105 -4.16 -12.92 -12.13
CA ILE A 105 -4.20 -12.49 -13.53
C ILE A 105 -5.61 -12.81 -14.06
N THR A 106 -6.38 -11.79 -14.41
CA THR A 106 -7.70 -11.93 -15.05
C THR A 106 -7.56 -11.84 -16.57
N GLU A 107 -8.44 -12.50 -17.32
CA GLU A 107 -8.48 -12.39 -18.79
C GLU A 107 -8.58 -10.91 -19.21
N GLY A 108 -7.48 -10.36 -19.72
CA GLY A 108 -7.33 -8.93 -20.05
C GLY A 108 -6.07 -8.27 -19.47
N ASP A 109 -5.47 -8.83 -18.42
CA ASP A 109 -4.14 -8.43 -17.94
C ASP A 109 -3.10 -9.18 -18.80
N THR A 110 -2.49 -8.47 -19.75
CA THR A 110 -1.36 -9.00 -20.52
C THR A 110 -0.09 -8.84 -19.68
N PRO A 111 0.74 -9.89 -19.49
CA PRO A 111 1.99 -9.80 -18.74
C PRO A 111 3.07 -8.97 -19.47
#